data_AF-A0A6C0GG37-F1
#
_entry.id   AF-A0A6C0GG37-F1
#
_cell.length_a   1.000
_cell.length_b   1.000
_cell.length_c   1.000
_cell.angle_alpha   90.00
_cell.angle_beta   90.00
_cell.angle_gamma   90.00
#
_symmetry.space_group_name_H-M   'P 1'
#
loop_
_entity.id
_entity.type
_entity.pdbx_description
1 polymer ?
#
loop_
_entity_poly.entity_id
_entity_poly.type
_entity_poly.pdbx_seq_one_letter_code
_entity_poly.pdbx_strand_id
1 'polypeptide(L)' 'MATKNTSISNKRTGEKITWLETSMDTKGKWLSFQFEVAPGGNLPVTHYHPNQKETLWINKGISW' A
#
# COMPACT_ATOMS: atom_id res chain seq x y z
N MET A 1 13.34 1.27 6.94
CA MET A 1 13.13 1.96 5.66
C MET A 1 12.42 0.99 4.72
N ALA A 2 11.60 1.51 3.81
CA ALA A 2 11.01 0.74 2.72
C ALA A 2 12.10 0.04 1.88
N THR A 3 12.06 -1.28 1.75
CA THR A 3 13.00 -2.06 0.93
C THR A 3 12.23 -2.86 -0.10
N LYS A 4 12.64 -2.80 -1.36
CA LYS A 4 12.00 -3.52 -2.46
C LYS A 4 11.89 -5.02 -2.15
N ASN A 5 10.75 -5.61 -2.50
CA ASN A 5 10.38 -7.02 -2.27
C ASN A 5 10.29 -7.45 -0.80
N THR A 6 10.36 -6.53 0.15
CA THR A 6 10.06 -6.83 1.55
C THR A 6 8.58 -6.62 1.84
N SER A 7 8.09 -7.29 2.88
CA SER A 7 6.70 -7.14 3.36
C SER A 7 6.67 -6.85 4.85
N ILE A 8 5.63 -6.13 5.27
CA ILE A 8 5.22 -6.05 6.67
C ILE A 8 3.77 -6.51 6.77
N SER A 9 3.39 -7.00 7.94
CA SER A 9 2.01 -7.41 8.19
C SER A 9 1.57 -6.97 9.57
N ASN A 10 0.33 -6.50 9.68
CA ASN A 10 -0.28 -6.20 10.97
C ASN A 10 -1.13 -7.41 11.40
N LYS A 11 -0.67 -8.13 12.42
CA LYS A 11 -1.40 -9.30 12.94
C LYS A 11 -2.73 -8.95 13.62
N ARG A 12 -2.93 -7.70 14.06
CA ARG A 12 -4.16 -7.28 14.76
C ARG A 12 -5.28 -6.94 13.79
N THR A 13 -4.94 -6.30 12.68
CA THR A 13 -5.92 -5.78 11.71
C THR A 13 -5.87 -6.51 10.36
N GLY A 14 -4.87 -7.36 10.15
CA GLY A 14 -4.82 -8.36 9.08
C GLY A 14 -4.22 -7.87 7.77
N GLU A 15 -3.75 -6.61 7.70
CA GLU A 15 -3.21 -6.08 6.46
C GLU A 15 -1.78 -6.48 6.22
N LYS A 16 -1.43 -6.60 4.95
CA LYS A 16 -0.08 -6.84 4.49
C LYS A 16 0.25 -5.86 3.39
N ILE A 17 1.43 -5.26 3.50
CA ILE A 17 2.00 -4.42 2.44
C ILE A 17 3.22 -5.17 1.89
N THR A 18 3.43 -5.12 0.58
CA THR A 18 4.64 -5.59 -0.09
C THR A 18 5.17 -4.50 -1.01
N TRP A 19 6.43 -4.13 -0.85
CA TRP A 19 7.04 -2.99 -1.54
C TRP A 19 7.50 -3.40 -2.94
N LEU A 20 6.98 -2.74 -3.98
CA LEU A 20 7.27 -3.05 -5.37
C LEU A 20 8.37 -2.13 -5.94
N GLU A 21 8.25 -0.83 -5.67
CA GLU A 21 9.28 0.17 -5.94
C GLU A 21 9.38 1.15 -4.77
N THR A 22 10.60 1.55 -4.45
CA THR A 22 10.92 2.48 -3.38
C THR A 22 11.45 3.79 -3.93
N SER A 23 11.60 4.80 -3.07
CA SER A 23 12.25 6.06 -3.45
C SER A 23 13.68 5.86 -3.95
N MET A 24 14.39 4.81 -3.50
CA MET A 24 15.72 4.48 -4.00
C MET A 24 15.66 4.00 -5.46
N ASP A 25 14.65 3.20 -5.82
CA ASP A 25 14.46 2.69 -7.19
C ASP A 25 14.07 3.82 -8.15
N THR A 26 13.22 4.75 -7.67
CA THR A 26 12.56 5.76 -8.52
C THR A 26 13.22 7.14 -8.46
N LYS A 27 14.32 7.28 -7.71
CA LYS A 27 14.97 8.57 -7.40
C LYS A 27 14.00 9.59 -6.81
N GLY A 28 13.13 9.12 -5.90
CA GLY A 28 12.16 9.95 -5.18
C GLY A 28 10.91 10.35 -5.97
N LYS A 29 10.70 9.83 -7.19
CA LYS A 29 9.52 10.16 -8.00
C LYS A 29 8.23 9.52 -7.48
N TRP A 30 8.29 8.27 -7.01
CA TRP A 30 7.15 7.57 -6.40
C TRP A 30 7.60 6.40 -5.51
N LEU A 31 6.65 5.88 -4.75
CA LEU A 31 6.75 4.60 -4.05
C LEU A 31 5.50 3.80 -4.41
N SER A 32 5.67 2.54 -4.78
CA SER A 32 4.58 1.64 -5.15
C SER A 32 4.60 0.40 -4.26
N PHE A 33 3.43 -0.04 -3.83
CA PHE A 33 3.27 -1.22 -3.00
C PHE A 33 2.00 -1.97 -3.35
N GLN A 34 2.03 -3.28 -3.15
CA GLN A 34 0.84 -4.10 -3.10
C GLN A 34 0.28 -4.06 -1.69
N PHE A 35 -0.99 -3.72 -1.57
CA PHE A 35 -1.72 -3.71 -0.31
C PHE A 35 -2.79 -4.80 -0.32
N GLU A 36 -2.76 -5.65 0.69
CA GLU A 36 -3.68 -6.75 0.88
C GLU A 36 -4.41 -6.56 2.21
N VAL A 37 -5.72 -6.74 2.20
CA VAL A 37 -6.57 -6.70 3.39
C VAL A 37 -7.39 -7.99 3.47
N ALA A 38 -7.70 -8.43 4.69
CA ALA A 38 -8.63 -9.53 4.89
C ALA A 38 -10.05 -9.13 4.45
N PRO A 39 -10.95 -10.09 4.13
CA PRO A 39 -12.36 -9.80 3.90
C PRO A 39 -12.98 -9.00 5.06
N GLY A 40 -13.66 -7.90 4.76
CA GLY A 40 -14.20 -6.98 5.77
C GLY A 40 -13.18 -6.01 6.37
N GLY A 41 -11.93 -5.98 5.88
CA GLY A 41 -10.93 -4.97 6.25
C GLY A 41 -11.39 -3.56 5.91
N ASN A 42 -11.04 -2.58 6.76
CA ASN A 42 -11.57 -1.21 6.71
C ASN A 42 -10.51 -0.17 6.32
N LEU A 43 -9.51 -0.57 5.52
CA LEU A 43 -8.45 0.31 5.05
C LEU A 43 -8.49 0.48 3.51
N PRO A 44 -8.03 1.65 3.01
CA PRO A 44 -7.63 2.83 3.79
C PRO A 44 -8.84 3.55 4.43
N VAL A 45 -8.69 4.06 5.66
CA VAL A 45 -9.69 4.94 6.29
C VAL A 45 -9.71 6.32 5.63
N THR A 46 -10.77 7.11 5.83
CA THR A 46 -10.85 8.48 5.31
C THR A 46 -9.72 9.37 5.86
N HIS A 47 -8.89 9.91 4.96
CA HIS A 47 -7.82 10.87 5.25
C HIS A 47 -7.42 11.65 3.98
N TYR A 48 -6.43 12.55 4.10
CA TYR A 48 -5.86 13.26 2.94
C TYR A 48 -4.36 13.50 3.12
N HIS A 49 -3.67 13.73 2.00
CA HIS A 49 -2.25 14.09 1.98
C HIS A 49 -2.07 15.53 1.48
N PRO A 50 -1.43 16.43 2.25
CA PRO A 50 -1.22 17.81 1.81
C PRO A 50 -0.28 17.96 0.61
N ASN A 51 0.69 17.04 0.46
CA ASN A 51 1.80 17.17 -0.49
C ASN A 51 1.97 15.95 -1.41
N GLN A 52 1.20 14.88 -1.19
CA GLN A 52 1.31 13.63 -1.94
C GLN A 52 0.01 13.34 -2.66
N LYS A 53 0.11 12.63 -3.78
CA LYS A 53 -1.04 12.04 -4.48
C LYS A 53 -0.99 10.54 -4.29
N GLU A 54 -2.07 9.96 -3.79
CA GLU A 54 -2.27 8.51 -3.75
C GLU A 54 -3.14 8.07 -4.95
N THR A 55 -2.81 6.94 -5.56
CA THR A 55 -3.61 6.32 -6.62
C THR A 55 -3.72 4.84 -6.33
N LEU A 56 -4.95 4.33 -6.33
CA LEU A 56 -5.24 2.94 -5.98
C LEU A 56 -5.71 2.19 -7.23
N TRP A 57 -5.11 1.03 -7.46
CA TRP A 57 -5.54 0.08 -8.47
C TRP A 57 -5.97 -1.21 -7.78
N ILE A 58 -7.20 -1.64 -8.06
CA ILE A 58 -7.74 -2.89 -7.52
C ILE A 58 -7.27 -4.04 -8.42
N ASN A 59 -6.25 -4.76 -7.97
CA ASN A 59 -5.70 -5.89 -8.71
C ASN A 59 -6.52 -7.19 -8.53
N LYS A 60 -7.15 -7.37 -7.37
CA LYS A 60 -7.97 -8.55 -7.02
C LYS A 60 -8.95 -8.20 -5.91
N GLY A 61 -10.12 -8.82 -5.92
CA GLY A 61 -11.21 -8.56 -4.98
C GLY A 61 -12.45 -8.06 -5.73
N ILE A 62 -13.47 -7.62 -5.00
CA ILE A 62 -14.68 -7.06 -5.61
C ILE A 62 -14.52 -5.55 -5.69
N SER A 63 -14.60 -4.98 -6.89
CA SER A 63 -15.03 -3.61 -7.09
C SER A 63 -16.55 -3.62 -7.28
N TRP A 64 -17.29 -2.99 -6.38
CA TRP A 64 -18.69 -2.63 -6.63
C TRP A 64 -18.72 -1.26 -7.29
#